data_AF-A0A812HZZ4-F1
#
_entry.id   AF-A0A812HZZ4-F1
#
_cell.length_a   1.000
_cell.length_b   1.000
_cell.length_c   1.000
_cell.angle_alpha   90.00
_cell.angle_beta   90.00
_cell.angle_gamma   90.00
#
_symmetry.space_group_name_H-M   'P 1'
#
loop_
_entity.id
_entity.type
_entity.pdbx_description
1 polymer ?
#
loop_
_entity_poly.entity_id
_entity_poly.type
_entity_poly.pdbx_seq_one_letter_code
_entity_poly.pdbx_strand_id
1 'polypeptide(L)'
;MGFSDWAKEQLQNASALPKCYLVANSDLCSSSSGLRYRRSPSFSDAAKVTRLKPVPWESLVCGTLEADGAFLKLEDGYYLPVITQSGIRVLHEIEREEPAAKAKTKATKEAEEGSLGLVFSGPGAFYEVMSERVAFRSGPSLGAKALGQLRKGEEVELFGWDESGLWRECVDHRLARSGFVLLDHPELGPLLRPKGEPLCIRPLNKLAVAAQEGRYEDLERFLALGQEQEIDFQDPRGPAVVLALAKGQLRCCLRLLRAGAREGSSPELAMLRRCGPEELEELQQKSEEELKLWIYGALKQTAQAPSPGDARGDAETGQGEGEVGRSPESEREAESAAAAPEVKGELYEVVYDSVWIRREPDAKAARVSKRIKGQRLQILEFDETGFWGRTVFKTSEGMDEGWMLLAHGEFGELLRPVHDDGQGFVVRPQ
;
A
#
# COMPACT_ATOMS: atom_id res chain seq x y z
N MET A 1 28.00 -34.27 -11.13
CA MET A 1 27.17 -33.63 -12.17
C MET A 1 27.82 -32.32 -12.55
N GLY A 2 28.00 -32.06 -13.84
CA GLY A 2 28.48 -30.75 -14.29
C GLY A 2 27.36 -29.71 -14.26
N PHE A 3 27.71 -28.42 -14.16
CA PHE A 3 26.76 -27.29 -14.23
C PHE A 3 25.86 -27.34 -15.49
N SER A 4 26.38 -27.91 -16.58
CA SER A 4 25.63 -28.14 -17.84
C SER A 4 24.52 -29.19 -17.71
N ASP A 5 24.73 -30.24 -16.91
CA ASP A 5 23.71 -31.28 -16.67
C ASP A 5 22.61 -30.73 -15.74
N TRP A 6 23.01 -29.99 -14.70
CA TRP A 6 22.08 -29.29 -13.81
C TRP A 6 21.22 -28.26 -14.56
N ALA A 7 21.82 -27.46 -15.46
CA ALA A 7 21.08 -26.46 -16.24
C ALA A 7 20.12 -27.09 -17.26
N LYS A 8 20.47 -28.23 -17.89
CA LYS A 8 19.55 -28.96 -18.78
C LYS A 8 18.39 -29.60 -18.03
N GLU A 9 18.65 -30.12 -16.84
CA GLU A 9 17.63 -30.64 -15.94
C GLU A 9 16.68 -29.52 -15.46
N GLN A 10 17.21 -28.33 -15.15
CA GLN A 10 16.39 -27.16 -14.83
C GLN A 10 15.59 -26.64 -16.05
N LEU A 11 16.15 -26.66 -17.26
CA LEU A 11 15.42 -26.24 -18.47
C LEU A 11 14.32 -27.24 -18.87
N GLN A 12 14.55 -28.54 -18.69
CA GLN A 12 13.51 -29.55 -18.89
C GLN A 12 12.40 -29.44 -17.84
N ASN A 13 12.75 -29.15 -16.58
CA ASN A 13 11.79 -28.92 -15.50
C ASN A 13 11.03 -27.59 -15.64
N ALA A 14 11.63 -26.57 -16.26
CA ALA A 14 10.99 -25.26 -16.50
C ALA A 14 9.87 -25.28 -17.56
N SER A 15 9.63 -26.42 -18.22
CA SER A 15 8.62 -26.52 -19.29
C SER A 15 7.20 -26.80 -18.79
N ALA A 16 7.01 -27.19 -17.53
CA ALA A 16 5.69 -27.45 -16.96
C ALA A 16 5.17 -26.19 -16.27
N LEU A 17 4.54 -25.30 -17.04
CA LEU A 17 3.76 -24.19 -16.48
C LEU A 17 2.78 -24.74 -15.43
N PRO A 18 2.64 -24.07 -14.28
CA PRO A 18 1.69 -24.49 -13.26
C PRO A 18 0.28 -24.53 -13.85
N LYS A 19 -0.37 -25.68 -13.71
CA LYS A 19 -1.74 -25.93 -14.16
C LYS A 19 -2.69 -25.81 -12.97
N CYS A 20 -3.94 -25.46 -13.23
CA CYS A 20 -4.96 -25.35 -12.19
C CYS A 20 -5.92 -26.55 -12.21
N TYR A 21 -6.32 -26.97 -11.02
CA TYR A 21 -7.12 -28.15 -10.77
C TYR A 21 -8.26 -27.85 -9.81
N LEU A 22 -9.43 -28.44 -10.05
CA LEU A 22 -10.55 -28.48 -9.11
C LEU A 22 -10.38 -29.63 -8.13
N VAL A 23 -10.54 -29.35 -6.84
CA VAL A 23 -10.54 -30.36 -5.77
C VAL A 23 -11.91 -31.01 -5.66
N ALA A 24 -12.15 -32.08 -6.43
CA ALA A 24 -13.46 -32.74 -6.50
C ALA A 24 -13.63 -33.84 -5.45
N ASN A 25 -14.86 -33.95 -4.91
CA ASN A 25 -15.26 -35.03 -4.00
C ASN A 25 -16.35 -35.94 -4.59
N SER A 26 -16.77 -35.70 -5.84
CA SER A 26 -17.90 -36.41 -6.46
C SER A 26 -17.68 -37.93 -6.47
N ASP A 27 -16.48 -38.36 -6.84
CA ASP A 27 -16.17 -39.77 -7.05
C ASP A 27 -15.69 -40.45 -5.76
N LEU A 28 -15.05 -39.66 -4.88
CA LEU A 28 -14.53 -40.16 -3.61
C LEU A 28 -15.64 -40.31 -2.55
N CYS A 29 -16.71 -39.51 -2.63
CA CYS A 29 -17.80 -39.45 -1.65
C CYS A 29 -17.29 -39.33 -0.19
N SER A 30 -16.19 -38.60 0.03
CA SER A 30 -15.59 -38.49 1.35
C SER A 30 -16.41 -37.61 2.28
N SER A 31 -16.50 -38.00 3.56
CA SER A 31 -17.09 -37.16 4.62
C SER A 31 -16.09 -36.16 5.22
N SER A 32 -14.84 -36.13 4.75
CA SER A 32 -13.84 -35.16 5.21
C SER A 32 -14.19 -33.74 4.72
N SER A 33 -13.57 -32.73 5.32
CA SER A 33 -13.73 -31.34 4.87
C SER A 33 -12.88 -30.98 3.64
N GLY A 34 -12.06 -31.90 3.11
CA GLY A 34 -11.11 -31.60 2.05
C GLY A 34 -9.92 -32.56 1.92
N LEU A 35 -9.00 -32.24 1.00
CA LEU A 35 -7.72 -32.94 0.82
C LEU A 35 -6.66 -32.42 1.79
N ARG A 36 -5.89 -33.34 2.39
CA ARG A 36 -4.78 -32.96 3.28
C ARG A 36 -3.48 -32.77 2.51
N TYR A 37 -2.77 -31.69 2.84
CA TYR A 37 -1.41 -31.45 2.38
C TYR A 37 -0.43 -32.54 2.81
N ARG A 38 0.56 -32.81 1.97
CA ARG A 38 1.68 -33.73 2.22
C ARG A 38 3.01 -33.00 2.02
N ARG A 39 4.07 -33.46 2.68
CA ARG A 39 5.42 -32.86 2.55
C ARG A 39 6.25 -33.49 1.43
N SER A 40 5.79 -34.63 0.93
CA SER A 40 6.39 -35.39 -0.15
C SER A 40 5.29 -36.05 -1.01
N PRO A 41 5.61 -36.44 -2.25
CA PRO A 41 4.68 -37.15 -3.14
C PRO A 41 4.54 -38.63 -2.73
N SER A 42 4.13 -38.87 -1.49
CA SER A 42 3.96 -40.21 -0.93
C SER A 42 2.70 -40.30 -0.08
N PHE A 43 1.93 -41.38 -0.25
CA PHE A 43 0.75 -41.62 0.58
C PHE A 43 1.10 -41.98 2.03
N SER A 44 2.30 -42.54 2.28
CA SER A 44 2.76 -42.85 3.64
C SER A 44 3.14 -41.60 4.42
N ASP A 45 3.49 -40.53 3.71
CA ASP A 45 3.69 -39.19 4.27
C ASP A 45 2.33 -38.50 4.47
N ALA A 46 1.47 -39.13 5.27
CA ALA A 46 0.31 -38.47 5.85
C ALA A 46 0.87 -37.52 6.92
N ALA A 47 1.48 -36.44 6.44
CA ALA A 47 2.11 -35.46 7.30
C ALA A 47 1.08 -35.04 8.35
N LYS A 48 1.40 -35.23 9.64
CA LYS A 48 0.66 -34.64 10.75
C LYS A 48 0.90 -33.13 10.76
N VAL A 49 0.66 -32.45 9.63
CA VAL A 49 0.61 -30.99 9.57
C VAL A 49 -0.72 -30.60 10.18
N THR A 50 -0.84 -30.79 11.49
CA THR A 50 -2.03 -30.47 12.28
C THR A 50 -2.34 -28.97 12.23
N ARG A 51 -1.38 -28.16 11.78
CA ARG A 51 -1.50 -26.70 11.66
C ARG A 51 -2.16 -26.25 10.36
N LEU A 52 -2.08 -27.03 9.28
CA LEU A 52 -2.70 -26.65 8.01
C LEU A 52 -4.09 -27.26 7.90
N LYS A 53 -5.07 -26.41 7.61
CA LYS A 53 -6.43 -26.85 7.32
C LYS A 53 -6.42 -27.62 5.98
N PRO A 54 -7.22 -28.70 5.84
CA PRO A 54 -7.37 -29.37 4.55
C PRO A 54 -7.84 -28.39 3.47
N VAL A 55 -7.41 -28.62 2.24
CA VAL A 55 -7.87 -27.91 1.05
C VAL A 55 -9.33 -28.28 0.82
N PRO A 56 -10.28 -27.32 0.93
CA PRO A 56 -11.70 -27.62 0.83
C PRO A 56 -12.06 -28.29 -0.50
N TRP A 57 -13.07 -29.16 -0.47
CA TRP A 57 -13.72 -29.62 -1.70
C TRP A 57 -14.26 -28.42 -2.50
N GLU A 58 -14.30 -28.57 -3.83
CA GLU A 58 -14.69 -27.55 -4.80
C GLU A 58 -13.80 -26.29 -4.82
N SER A 59 -12.60 -26.35 -4.23
CA SER A 59 -11.61 -25.27 -4.34
C SER A 59 -10.71 -25.45 -5.56
N LEU A 60 -10.12 -24.35 -6.02
CA LEU A 60 -9.12 -24.34 -7.08
C LEU A 60 -7.72 -24.35 -6.47
N VAL A 61 -6.86 -25.21 -6.98
CA VAL A 61 -5.43 -25.26 -6.63
C VAL A 61 -4.60 -25.24 -7.90
N CYS A 62 -3.45 -24.57 -7.89
CA CYS A 62 -2.54 -24.57 -9.01
C CYS A 62 -1.17 -25.11 -8.59
N GLY A 63 -0.51 -25.82 -9.50
CA GLY A 63 0.78 -26.44 -9.22
C GLY A 63 1.34 -27.20 -10.41
N THR A 64 2.47 -27.84 -10.19
CA THR A 64 3.16 -28.66 -11.19
C THR A 64 2.89 -30.14 -10.91
N LEU A 65 2.43 -30.87 -11.91
CA LEU A 65 2.22 -32.32 -11.80
C LEU A 65 3.58 -33.02 -11.65
N GLU A 66 3.71 -33.93 -10.69
CA GLU A 66 4.90 -34.78 -10.59
C GLU A 66 4.98 -35.76 -11.77
N ALA A 67 6.17 -36.32 -12.01
CA ALA A 67 6.46 -37.12 -13.21
C ALA A 67 5.55 -38.36 -13.36
N ASP A 68 5.04 -38.90 -12.26
CA ASP A 68 4.12 -40.03 -12.23
C ASP A 68 2.63 -39.65 -12.39
N GLY A 69 2.34 -38.34 -12.36
CA GLY A 69 1.00 -37.78 -12.40
C GLY A 69 0.13 -38.08 -11.17
N ALA A 70 0.69 -38.69 -10.13
CA ALA A 70 -0.05 -39.08 -8.93
C ALA A 70 -0.19 -37.93 -7.93
N PHE A 71 0.73 -36.96 -7.96
CA PHE A 71 0.74 -35.81 -7.06
C PHE A 71 0.88 -34.48 -7.82
N LEU A 72 0.25 -33.45 -7.26
CA LEU A 72 0.39 -32.06 -7.65
C LEU A 72 1.27 -31.36 -6.60
N LYS A 73 2.40 -30.81 -7.05
CA LYS A 73 3.29 -29.99 -6.22
C LYS A 73 2.85 -28.52 -6.28
N LEU A 74 2.52 -27.96 -5.13
CA LEU A 74 2.11 -26.57 -4.97
C LEU A 74 3.33 -25.63 -4.84
N GLU A 75 3.12 -24.34 -5.02
CA GLU A 75 4.17 -23.31 -4.93
C GLU A 75 4.82 -23.23 -3.54
N ASP A 76 4.04 -23.50 -2.50
CA ASP A 76 4.49 -23.53 -1.09
C ASP A 76 5.28 -24.79 -0.72
N GLY A 77 5.54 -25.67 -1.69
CA GLY A 77 6.31 -26.90 -1.55
C GLY A 77 5.54 -28.08 -0.99
N TYR A 78 4.23 -27.94 -0.74
CA TYR A 78 3.38 -29.05 -0.34
C TYR A 78 2.83 -29.83 -1.54
N TYR A 79 2.31 -31.02 -1.26
CA TYR A 79 1.81 -31.95 -2.25
C TYR A 79 0.35 -32.29 -1.99
N LEU A 80 -0.45 -32.38 -3.05
CA LEU A 80 -1.80 -32.93 -3.03
C LEU A 80 -1.89 -34.16 -3.93
N PRO A 81 -2.58 -35.22 -3.52
CA PRO A 81 -2.79 -36.37 -4.40
C PRO A 81 -3.75 -35.98 -5.52
N VAL A 82 -3.37 -36.29 -6.77
CA VAL A 82 -4.26 -36.20 -7.95
C VAL A 82 -5.17 -37.42 -8.00
N ILE A 83 -4.63 -38.58 -7.61
CA ILE A 83 -5.31 -39.86 -7.53
C ILE A 83 -5.12 -40.41 -6.11
N THR A 84 -6.10 -41.10 -5.56
CA THR A 84 -6.03 -41.73 -4.22
C THR A 84 -5.34 -43.09 -4.26
N GLN A 85 -5.03 -43.69 -3.10
CA GLN A 85 -4.48 -45.06 -3.02
C GLN A 85 -5.39 -46.11 -3.68
N SER A 86 -6.70 -45.85 -3.77
CA SER A 86 -7.68 -46.71 -4.42
C SER A 86 -7.89 -46.40 -5.91
N GLY A 87 -7.11 -45.49 -6.51
CA GLY A 87 -7.21 -45.15 -7.93
C GLY A 87 -8.29 -44.12 -8.28
N ILE A 88 -8.97 -43.51 -7.29
CA ILE A 88 -10.00 -42.48 -7.53
C ILE A 88 -9.32 -41.13 -7.74
N ARG A 89 -9.64 -40.44 -8.84
CA ARG A 89 -9.14 -39.08 -9.13
C ARG A 89 -9.88 -38.06 -8.27
N VAL A 90 -9.13 -37.13 -7.68
CA VAL A 90 -9.66 -36.08 -6.78
C VAL A 90 -9.25 -34.67 -7.21
N LEU A 91 -8.36 -34.56 -8.21
CA LEU A 91 -7.99 -33.31 -8.86
C LEU A 91 -8.32 -33.39 -10.35
N HIS A 92 -9.20 -32.50 -10.81
CA HIS A 92 -9.60 -32.40 -12.22
C HIS A 92 -8.96 -31.17 -12.84
N GLU A 93 -8.19 -31.35 -13.91
CA GLU A 93 -7.57 -30.24 -14.62
C GLU A 93 -8.66 -29.34 -15.18
N ILE A 94 -8.57 -28.05 -14.89
CA ILE A 94 -9.41 -27.05 -15.53
C ILE A 94 -8.55 -26.37 -16.58
N GLU A 95 -8.97 -26.46 -17.83
CA GLU A 95 -8.39 -25.65 -18.88
C GLU A 95 -8.62 -24.19 -18.50
N ARG A 96 -7.53 -23.49 -18.16
CA ARG A 96 -7.57 -22.05 -18.04
C ARG A 96 -7.87 -21.56 -19.44
N GLU A 97 -9.10 -21.09 -19.67
CA GLU A 97 -9.42 -20.35 -20.89
C GLU A 97 -8.45 -19.17 -20.92
N GLU A 98 -7.37 -19.31 -21.68
CA GLU A 98 -6.53 -18.18 -22.02
C GLU A 98 -7.45 -17.19 -22.72
N PRO A 99 -7.40 -15.89 -22.38
CA PRO A 99 -8.22 -14.89 -23.03
C PRO A 99 -7.83 -14.84 -24.51
N ALA A 100 -8.57 -15.60 -25.32
CA ALA A 100 -8.31 -15.70 -26.74
C ALA A 100 -8.33 -14.30 -27.33
N ALA A 101 -7.19 -13.87 -27.87
CA ALA A 101 -7.12 -12.70 -28.73
C ALA A 101 -8.10 -12.93 -29.90
N LYS A 102 -9.28 -12.32 -29.82
CA LYS A 102 -10.41 -12.61 -30.71
C LYS A 102 -10.07 -12.20 -32.14
N ALA A 103 -9.71 -13.19 -32.96
CA ALA A 103 -9.95 -13.15 -34.39
C ALA A 103 -11.47 -13.19 -34.63
N LYS A 104 -11.96 -12.22 -35.41
CA LYS A 104 -13.37 -12.02 -35.72
C LYS A 104 -13.89 -13.15 -36.61
N THR A 105 -14.90 -13.88 -36.16
CA THR A 105 -15.81 -14.59 -37.07
C THR A 105 -17.23 -14.62 -36.53
N LYS A 106 -18.16 -14.73 -37.48
CA LYS A 106 -19.47 -14.10 -37.53
C LYS A 106 -20.58 -15.10 -37.18
N ALA A 107 -21.45 -14.67 -36.27
CA ALA A 107 -22.85 -15.02 -36.06
C ALA A 107 -23.37 -16.41 -36.50
N THR A 108 -23.71 -17.24 -35.51
CA THR A 108 -24.98 -17.98 -35.51
C THR A 108 -25.55 -17.97 -34.09
N LYS A 109 -26.83 -17.66 -33.99
CA LYS A 109 -27.59 -17.40 -32.78
C LYS A 109 -28.39 -18.65 -32.45
N GLU A 110 -28.09 -19.34 -31.36
CA GLU A 110 -29.07 -20.10 -30.57
C GLU A 110 -28.47 -20.55 -29.22
N ALA A 111 -29.29 -20.38 -28.18
CA ALA A 111 -29.17 -20.70 -26.77
C ALA A 111 -27.95 -21.51 -26.29
N GLU A 112 -27.02 -20.83 -25.59
CA GLU A 112 -26.15 -21.45 -24.59
C GLU A 112 -26.15 -20.62 -23.31
N GLU A 113 -26.26 -21.33 -22.19
CA GLU A 113 -26.11 -20.81 -20.84
C GLU A 113 -24.79 -20.04 -20.74
N GLY A 114 -24.94 -18.73 -20.57
CA GLY A 114 -23.84 -17.79 -20.62
C GLY A 114 -22.80 -18.10 -19.56
N SER A 115 -21.60 -18.48 -20.02
CA SER A 115 -20.37 -18.01 -19.40
C SER A 115 -20.54 -16.51 -19.22
N LEU A 116 -20.79 -16.08 -17.97
CA LEU A 116 -20.87 -14.69 -17.59
C LEU A 116 -19.46 -14.14 -17.81
N GLY A 117 -19.17 -13.72 -19.04
CA GLY A 117 -17.97 -13.01 -19.42
C GLY A 117 -17.89 -11.74 -18.59
N LEU A 118 -17.32 -11.88 -17.40
CA LEU A 118 -17.07 -10.81 -16.47
C LEU A 118 -15.94 -9.97 -17.06
N VAL A 119 -16.32 -8.99 -17.87
CA VAL A 119 -15.39 -8.04 -18.46
C VAL A 119 -15.14 -6.94 -17.45
N PHE A 120 -13.99 -6.99 -16.77
CA PHE A 120 -13.51 -5.87 -15.96
C PHE A 120 -12.64 -4.94 -16.78
N SER A 121 -12.75 -3.64 -16.50
CA SER A 121 -11.92 -2.63 -17.14
C SER A 121 -10.57 -2.53 -16.41
N GLY A 122 -9.59 -3.28 -16.89
CA GLY A 122 -8.17 -3.14 -16.53
C GLY A 122 -7.66 -4.12 -15.47
N PRO A 123 -6.35 -4.06 -15.16
CA PRO A 123 -5.74 -4.85 -14.09
C PRO A 123 -6.36 -4.47 -12.74
N GLY A 124 -6.68 -5.47 -11.92
CA GLY A 124 -7.12 -5.25 -10.56
C GLY A 124 -5.97 -4.90 -9.62
N ALA A 125 -6.31 -4.44 -8.42
CA ALA A 125 -5.38 -4.18 -7.33
C ALA A 125 -5.77 -5.01 -6.11
N PHE A 126 -4.81 -5.60 -5.41
CA PHE A 126 -5.08 -6.46 -4.25
C PHE A 126 -5.23 -5.64 -2.97
N TYR A 127 -6.30 -5.91 -2.23
CA TYR A 127 -6.62 -5.30 -0.95
C TYR A 127 -6.77 -6.38 0.12
N GLU A 128 -6.38 -6.03 1.35
CA GLU A 128 -6.62 -6.82 2.55
C GLU A 128 -7.83 -6.28 3.30
N VAL A 129 -8.67 -7.20 3.78
CA VAL A 129 -9.85 -6.87 4.60
C VAL A 129 -9.42 -6.59 6.03
N MET A 130 -9.66 -5.37 6.50
CA MET A 130 -9.21 -4.91 7.82
C MET A 130 -10.24 -5.14 8.93
N SER A 131 -11.53 -5.14 8.57
CA SER A 131 -12.64 -5.36 9.50
C SER A 131 -12.97 -6.85 9.65
N GLU A 132 -13.55 -7.24 10.78
CA GLU A 132 -13.95 -8.63 11.06
C GLU A 132 -14.81 -9.23 9.94
N ARG A 133 -15.72 -8.42 9.38
CA ARG A 133 -16.60 -8.78 8.27
C ARG A 133 -16.86 -7.58 7.39
N VAL A 134 -16.77 -7.78 6.07
CA VAL A 134 -17.16 -6.78 5.07
C VAL A 134 -18.18 -7.38 4.13
N ALA A 135 -19.29 -6.69 3.90
CA ALA A 135 -20.34 -7.16 3.00
C ALA A 135 -19.91 -7.00 1.53
N PHE A 136 -19.95 -8.09 0.78
CA PHE A 136 -19.86 -8.09 -0.68
C PHE A 136 -21.27 -7.93 -1.25
N ARG A 137 -21.51 -6.87 -2.03
CA ARG A 137 -22.87 -6.44 -2.41
C ARG A 137 -23.08 -6.44 -3.92
N SER A 138 -24.34 -6.53 -4.31
CA SER A 138 -24.75 -6.48 -5.73
C SER A 138 -24.65 -5.10 -6.38
N GLY A 139 -24.45 -4.04 -5.60
CA GLY A 139 -24.33 -2.66 -6.08
C GLY A 139 -23.62 -1.76 -5.07
N PRO A 140 -23.17 -0.57 -5.48
CA PRO A 140 -22.38 0.36 -4.66
C PRO A 140 -23.26 1.14 -3.67
N SER A 141 -23.92 0.43 -2.76
CA SER A 141 -24.79 1.04 -1.74
C SER A 141 -24.92 0.14 -0.50
N LEU A 142 -25.03 0.76 0.68
CA LEU A 142 -25.29 0.05 1.94
C LEU A 142 -26.64 -0.69 1.92
N GLY A 143 -27.60 -0.24 1.09
CA GLY A 143 -28.90 -0.90 0.90
C GLY A 143 -28.90 -2.02 -0.15
N ALA A 144 -27.84 -2.15 -0.95
CA ALA A 144 -27.78 -3.18 -1.99
C ALA A 144 -27.74 -4.59 -1.37
N LYS A 145 -28.35 -5.57 -2.06
CA LYS A 145 -28.41 -6.96 -1.59
C LYS A 145 -26.99 -7.49 -1.34
N ALA A 146 -26.74 -7.98 -0.13
CA ALA A 146 -25.52 -8.69 0.20
C ALA A 146 -25.49 -10.02 -0.57
N LEU A 147 -24.44 -10.19 -1.38
CA LEU A 147 -24.14 -11.41 -2.12
C LEU A 147 -23.28 -12.38 -1.29
N GLY A 148 -22.46 -11.83 -0.40
CA GLY A 148 -21.55 -12.58 0.47
C GLY A 148 -20.91 -11.70 1.54
N GLN A 149 -19.90 -12.24 2.21
CA GLN A 149 -19.09 -11.51 3.18
C GLN A 149 -17.62 -11.92 3.04
N LEU A 150 -16.74 -10.93 3.12
CA LEU A 150 -15.29 -11.12 3.23
C LEU A 150 -14.89 -11.08 4.70
N ARG A 151 -13.83 -11.80 5.08
CA ARG A 151 -13.34 -11.89 6.46
C ARG A 151 -12.04 -11.13 6.64
N LYS A 152 -11.77 -10.69 7.87
CA LYS A 152 -10.49 -10.05 8.21
C LYS A 152 -9.28 -10.88 7.76
N GLY A 153 -8.30 -10.21 7.15
CA GLY A 153 -7.09 -10.80 6.57
C GLY A 153 -7.31 -11.51 5.23
N GLU A 154 -8.54 -11.56 4.72
CA GLU A 154 -8.80 -12.05 3.38
C GLU A 154 -8.30 -11.04 2.34
N GLU A 155 -7.75 -11.56 1.25
CA GLU A 155 -7.28 -10.78 0.13
C GLU A 155 -8.32 -10.78 -0.97
N VAL A 156 -8.58 -9.60 -1.53
CA VAL A 156 -9.55 -9.42 -2.60
C VAL A 156 -8.95 -8.53 -3.69
N GLU A 157 -9.15 -8.94 -4.94
CA GLU A 157 -8.79 -8.13 -6.10
C GLU A 157 -9.93 -7.14 -6.40
N LEU A 158 -9.58 -5.85 -6.37
CA LEU A 158 -10.49 -4.72 -6.58
C LEU A 158 -10.22 -4.06 -7.94
N PHE A 159 -11.29 -3.72 -8.64
CA PHE A 159 -11.27 -3.16 -9.99
C PHE A 159 -11.76 -1.72 -9.99
N GLY A 160 -12.69 -1.37 -10.87
CA GLY A 160 -13.19 -0.01 -11.05
C GLY A 160 -13.82 0.59 -9.81
N TRP A 161 -13.88 1.92 -9.82
CA TRP A 161 -14.58 2.71 -8.83
C TRP A 161 -15.99 3.01 -9.29
N ASP A 162 -16.93 3.02 -8.34
CA ASP A 162 -18.27 3.56 -8.59
C ASP A 162 -18.25 5.09 -8.73
N GLU A 163 -19.39 5.69 -9.11
CA GLU A 163 -19.53 7.14 -9.29
C GLU A 163 -19.24 7.94 -8.01
N SER A 164 -19.56 7.39 -6.83
CA SER A 164 -19.24 8.04 -5.55
C SER A 164 -17.76 7.95 -5.17
N GLY A 165 -17.01 7.03 -5.79
CA GLY A 165 -15.64 6.72 -5.44
C GLY A 165 -15.48 6.19 -4.02
N LEU A 166 -16.50 5.53 -3.46
CA LEU A 166 -16.43 4.89 -2.13
C LEU A 166 -16.40 3.35 -2.26
N TRP A 167 -16.90 2.84 -3.36
CA TRP A 167 -17.04 1.43 -3.65
C TRP A 167 -16.10 1.02 -4.76
N ARG A 168 -15.59 -0.20 -4.64
CA ARG A 168 -14.80 -0.85 -5.66
C ARG A 168 -15.52 -2.10 -6.14
N GLU A 169 -15.47 -2.31 -7.45
CA GLU A 169 -15.87 -3.57 -8.05
C GLU A 169 -14.92 -4.69 -7.62
N CYS A 170 -15.42 -5.88 -7.37
CA CYS A 170 -14.61 -7.05 -7.09
C CYS A 170 -15.26 -8.34 -7.58
N VAL A 171 -14.46 -9.39 -7.70
CA VAL A 171 -14.93 -10.75 -8.03
C VAL A 171 -14.82 -11.63 -6.80
N ASP A 172 -15.93 -12.23 -6.40
CA ASP A 172 -15.87 -13.39 -5.52
C ASP A 172 -15.68 -14.63 -6.39
N HIS A 173 -14.44 -15.11 -6.47
CA HIS A 173 -14.09 -16.30 -7.25
C HIS A 173 -14.77 -17.57 -6.73
N ARG A 174 -15.16 -17.63 -5.45
CA ARG A 174 -15.87 -18.80 -4.88
C ARG A 174 -17.30 -18.87 -5.38
N LEU A 175 -17.92 -17.71 -5.59
CA LEU A 175 -19.30 -17.60 -6.05
C LEU A 175 -19.41 -17.38 -7.57
N ALA A 176 -18.29 -17.16 -8.25
CA ALA A 176 -18.22 -16.73 -9.65
C ALA A 176 -19.14 -15.52 -9.92
N ARG A 177 -19.12 -14.53 -9.02
CA ARG A 177 -19.98 -13.34 -9.08
C ARG A 177 -19.16 -12.06 -8.95
N SER A 178 -19.56 -11.05 -9.71
CA SER A 178 -19.13 -9.68 -9.48
C SER A 178 -20.05 -8.96 -8.51
N GLY A 179 -19.50 -7.92 -7.89
CA GLY A 179 -20.21 -7.05 -6.99
C GLY A 179 -19.31 -5.93 -6.51
N PHE A 180 -19.70 -5.31 -5.41
CA PHE A 180 -19.08 -4.11 -4.87
C PHE A 180 -18.75 -4.31 -3.40
N VAL A 181 -17.61 -3.76 -3.00
CA VAL A 181 -17.19 -3.64 -1.60
C VAL A 181 -16.89 -2.18 -1.27
N LEU A 182 -17.26 -1.78 -0.06
CA LEU A 182 -17.02 -0.43 0.46
C LEU A 182 -15.63 -0.38 1.07
N LEU A 183 -14.81 0.61 0.72
CA LEU A 183 -13.45 0.74 1.27
C LEU A 183 -13.42 1.29 2.69
N ASP A 184 -14.26 2.29 2.96
CA ASP A 184 -14.34 3.02 4.21
C ASP A 184 -15.81 3.21 4.61
N HIS A 185 -16.16 2.73 5.81
CA HIS A 185 -17.48 2.96 6.37
C HIS A 185 -17.49 4.24 7.21
N PRO A 186 -18.52 5.11 7.10
CA PRO A 186 -18.56 6.36 7.87
C PRO A 186 -18.48 6.15 9.40
N GLU A 187 -19.04 5.06 9.90
CA GLU A 187 -19.07 4.76 11.34
C GLU A 187 -18.04 3.72 11.79
N LEU A 188 -17.62 2.80 10.90
CA LEU A 188 -16.74 1.69 11.27
C LEU A 188 -15.28 1.95 10.86
N GLY A 189 -15.05 3.00 10.07
CA GLY A 189 -13.74 3.37 9.54
C GLY A 189 -13.25 2.40 8.46
N PRO A 190 -11.95 2.07 8.44
CA PRO A 190 -11.30 1.30 7.38
C PRO A 190 -11.87 -0.11 7.24
N LEU A 191 -12.42 -0.44 6.07
CA LEU A 191 -12.89 -1.80 5.77
C LEU A 191 -11.86 -2.59 4.95
N LEU A 192 -11.23 -1.95 3.96
CA LEU A 192 -10.18 -2.55 3.13
C LEU A 192 -8.99 -1.61 2.95
N ARG A 193 -7.78 -2.17 2.86
CA ARG A 193 -6.56 -1.41 2.56
C ARG A 193 -5.70 -2.10 1.50
N PRO A 194 -4.94 -1.34 0.68
CA PRO A 194 -4.06 -1.94 -0.31
C PRO A 194 -3.08 -2.92 0.37
N LYS A 195 -2.96 -4.12 -0.19
CA LYS A 195 -2.13 -5.16 0.41
C LYS A 195 -0.64 -4.78 0.35
N GLY A 196 0.05 -4.93 1.48
CA GLY A 196 1.49 -4.66 1.58
C GLY A 196 1.88 -3.19 1.74
N GLU A 197 0.89 -2.29 1.80
CA GLU A 197 1.11 -0.88 2.15
C GLU A 197 0.93 -0.67 3.67
N PRO A 198 1.53 0.38 4.26
CA PRO A 198 1.35 0.69 5.68
C PRO A 198 -0.12 0.87 6.06
N LEU A 199 -0.49 0.45 7.27
CA LEU A 199 -1.85 0.58 7.78
C LEU A 199 -2.26 2.05 7.86
N CYS A 200 -3.27 2.43 7.09
CA CYS A 200 -3.87 3.76 7.12
C CYS A 200 -5.23 3.70 7.82
N ILE A 201 -5.38 4.40 8.96
CA ILE A 201 -6.66 4.46 9.68
C ILE A 201 -7.61 5.48 9.06
N ARG A 202 -7.06 6.52 8.42
CA ARG A 202 -7.84 7.57 7.74
C ARG A 202 -8.47 7.02 6.46
N PRO A 203 -9.60 7.58 6.00
CA PRO A 203 -10.16 7.25 4.69
C PRO A 203 -9.10 7.42 3.60
N LEU A 204 -9.10 6.51 2.62
CA LEU A 204 -8.15 6.60 1.53
C LEU A 204 -8.44 7.83 0.66
N ASN A 205 -7.40 8.59 0.33
CA ASN A 205 -7.54 9.63 -0.69
C ASN A 205 -7.71 8.96 -2.06
N LYS A 206 -8.85 9.22 -2.71
CA LYS A 206 -9.24 8.57 -3.97
C LYS A 206 -8.29 8.92 -5.11
N LEU A 207 -7.83 10.17 -5.17
CA LEU A 207 -6.82 10.62 -6.13
C LEU A 207 -5.50 9.89 -5.91
N ALA A 208 -5.06 9.79 -4.66
CA ALA A 208 -3.84 9.08 -4.29
C ALA A 208 -3.88 7.61 -4.71
N VAL A 209 -4.99 6.92 -4.46
CA VAL A 209 -5.17 5.52 -4.84
C VAL A 209 -5.24 5.36 -6.37
N ALA A 210 -6.03 6.16 -7.08
CA ALA A 210 -6.13 6.08 -8.54
C ALA A 210 -4.77 6.36 -9.21
N ALA A 211 -4.03 7.34 -8.70
CA ALA A 211 -2.70 7.71 -9.15
C ALA A 211 -1.67 6.58 -8.93
N GLN A 212 -1.70 5.96 -7.74
CA GLN A 212 -0.82 4.83 -7.39
C GLN A 212 -1.11 3.60 -8.26
N GLU A 213 -2.38 3.29 -8.51
CA GLU A 213 -2.81 2.14 -9.31
C GLU A 213 -2.73 2.38 -10.82
N GLY A 214 -2.36 3.59 -11.27
CA GLY A 214 -2.28 3.92 -12.69
C GLY A 214 -3.64 4.04 -13.39
N ARG A 215 -4.73 4.21 -12.64
CA ARG A 215 -6.10 4.31 -13.16
C ARG A 215 -6.40 5.73 -13.62
N TYR A 216 -5.88 6.05 -14.79
CA TYR A 216 -5.94 7.39 -15.36
C TYR A 216 -7.38 7.91 -15.54
N GLU A 217 -8.31 7.07 -15.98
CA GLU A 217 -9.70 7.44 -16.24
C GLU A 217 -10.44 7.78 -14.93
N ASP A 218 -10.20 7.01 -13.88
CA ASP A 218 -10.77 7.29 -12.56
C ASP A 218 -10.18 8.57 -11.96
N LEU A 219 -8.87 8.79 -12.15
CA LEU A 219 -8.18 10.01 -11.74
C LEU A 219 -8.77 11.25 -12.43
N GLU A 220 -8.95 11.22 -13.75
CA GLU A 220 -9.63 12.28 -14.52
C GLU A 220 -11.03 12.54 -13.98
N ARG A 221 -11.81 11.49 -13.74
CA ARG A 221 -13.17 11.61 -13.23
C ARG A 221 -13.20 12.28 -11.85
N PHE A 222 -12.31 11.88 -10.94
CA PHE A 222 -12.23 12.48 -9.60
C PHE A 222 -11.81 13.96 -9.63
N LEU A 223 -10.86 14.31 -10.51
CA LEU A 223 -10.49 15.72 -10.72
C LEU A 223 -11.66 16.54 -11.28
N ALA A 224 -12.40 15.99 -12.24
CA ALA A 224 -13.56 16.67 -12.84
C ALA A 224 -14.72 16.90 -11.85
N LEU A 225 -14.84 16.08 -10.80
CA LEU A 225 -15.82 16.27 -9.72
C LEU A 225 -15.44 17.39 -8.74
N GLY A 226 -14.38 18.16 -9.02
CA GLY A 226 -13.97 19.30 -8.20
C GLY A 226 -13.18 18.90 -6.95
N GLN A 227 -12.62 17.70 -6.90
CA GLN A 227 -11.73 17.27 -5.82
C GLN A 227 -10.32 17.86 -5.94
N GLU A 228 -10.15 19.00 -6.61
CA GLU A 228 -8.85 19.67 -6.77
C GLU A 228 -8.23 20.06 -5.42
N GLN A 229 -9.07 20.32 -4.42
CA GLN A 229 -8.62 20.61 -3.05
C GLN A 229 -7.91 19.43 -2.38
N GLU A 230 -8.09 18.21 -2.89
CA GLU A 230 -7.47 16.98 -2.37
C GLU A 230 -6.15 16.61 -3.07
N ILE A 231 -5.73 17.37 -4.10
CA ILE A 231 -4.55 17.05 -4.91
C ILE A 231 -3.26 17.02 -4.06
N ASP A 232 -3.09 18.02 -3.21
CA ASP A 232 -1.96 18.13 -2.28
C ASP A 232 -2.33 17.62 -0.88
N PHE A 233 -3.48 16.97 -0.71
CA PHE A 233 -3.84 16.38 0.57
C PHE A 233 -2.88 15.24 0.90
N GLN A 234 -2.21 15.37 2.04
CA GLN A 234 -1.26 14.37 2.53
C GLN A 234 -2.01 13.12 3.00
N ASP A 235 -2.12 12.15 2.10
CA ASP A 235 -2.33 10.75 2.47
C ASP A 235 -1.12 10.30 3.32
N PRO A 236 -1.27 9.42 4.32
CA PRO A 236 -0.14 8.90 5.09
C PRO A 236 0.97 8.26 4.25
N ARG A 237 0.66 7.86 3.00
CA ARG A 237 1.63 7.33 2.03
C ARG A 237 2.33 8.42 1.22
N GLY A 238 1.84 9.66 1.30
CA GLY A 238 2.34 10.84 0.60
C GLY A 238 1.36 11.39 -0.44
N PRO A 239 1.70 12.52 -1.08
CA PRO A 239 0.86 13.18 -2.08
C PRO A 239 0.62 12.30 -3.31
N ALA A 240 -0.55 12.45 -3.95
CA ALA A 240 -0.94 11.63 -5.10
C ALA A 240 0.10 11.63 -6.23
N VAL A 241 0.74 12.77 -6.48
CA VAL A 241 1.76 12.91 -7.53
C VAL A 241 3.04 12.13 -7.21
N VAL A 242 3.41 12.07 -5.93
CA VAL A 242 4.58 11.30 -5.46
C VAL A 242 4.29 9.80 -5.56
N LEU A 243 3.08 9.39 -5.20
CA LEU A 243 2.64 7.98 -5.29
C LEU A 243 2.57 7.48 -6.73
N ALA A 244 2.03 8.28 -7.66
CA ALA A 244 2.07 7.94 -9.08
C ALA A 244 3.51 7.77 -9.57
N LEU A 245 4.41 8.69 -9.21
CA LEU A 245 5.79 8.61 -9.66
C LEU A 245 6.51 7.39 -9.11
N ALA A 246 6.30 7.08 -7.82
CA ALA A 246 6.90 5.92 -7.18
C ALA A 246 6.50 4.58 -7.84
N LYS A 247 5.30 4.52 -8.45
CA LYS A 247 4.82 3.36 -9.21
C LYS A 247 5.07 3.47 -10.72
N GLY A 248 5.79 4.50 -11.18
CA GLY A 248 6.12 4.73 -12.59
C GLY A 248 4.96 5.23 -13.45
N GLN A 249 3.86 5.69 -12.84
CA GLN A 249 2.62 6.10 -13.50
C GLN A 249 2.72 7.53 -14.03
N LEU A 250 3.57 7.73 -15.05
CA LEU A 250 3.94 9.06 -15.54
C LEU A 250 2.74 9.86 -16.11
N ARG A 251 1.79 9.18 -16.76
CA ARG A 251 0.56 9.84 -17.25
C ARG A 251 -0.27 10.43 -16.11
N CYS A 252 -0.40 9.69 -15.00
CA CYS A 252 -1.06 10.19 -13.79
C CYS A 252 -0.29 11.37 -13.19
N CYS A 253 1.04 11.31 -13.16
CA CYS A 253 1.89 12.41 -12.68
C CYS A 253 1.64 13.70 -13.49
N LEU A 254 1.70 13.63 -14.82
CA LEU A 254 1.45 14.77 -15.71
C LEU A 254 0.08 15.37 -15.48
N ARG A 255 -0.94 14.52 -15.34
CA ARG A 255 -2.31 14.97 -15.13
C ARG A 255 -2.51 15.68 -13.78
N LEU A 256 -1.87 15.18 -12.73
CA LEU A 256 -1.88 15.81 -11.41
C LEU A 256 -1.12 17.14 -11.38
N LEU A 257 0.04 17.22 -12.06
CA LEU A 257 0.79 18.47 -12.19
C LEU A 257 -0.01 19.54 -12.93
N ARG A 258 -0.73 19.16 -14.01
CA ARG A 258 -1.66 20.05 -14.73
C ARG A 258 -2.82 20.52 -13.86
N ALA A 259 -3.29 19.66 -12.95
CA ALA A 259 -4.30 20.01 -11.97
C ALA A 259 -3.76 20.88 -10.81
N GLY A 260 -2.46 21.20 -10.81
CA GLY A 260 -1.84 22.12 -9.86
C GLY A 260 -1.09 21.47 -8.70
N ALA A 261 -0.79 20.17 -8.75
CA ALA A 261 -0.04 19.48 -7.69
C ALA A 261 1.34 20.11 -7.43
N ARG A 262 1.60 20.50 -6.17
CA ARG A 262 2.81 21.24 -5.78
C ARG A 262 3.83 20.43 -5.00
N GLU A 263 3.38 19.39 -4.30
CA GLU A 263 4.25 18.65 -3.39
C GLU A 263 5.16 17.62 -4.09
N GLY A 264 6.31 17.32 -3.47
CA GLY A 264 7.31 16.36 -3.95
C GLY A 264 8.62 17.00 -4.41
N SER A 265 9.74 16.46 -3.93
CA SER A 265 11.10 16.97 -4.15
C SER A 265 11.91 16.14 -5.16
N SER A 266 11.28 15.22 -5.87
CA SER A 266 12.01 14.34 -6.80
C SER A 266 12.56 15.14 -8.01
N PRO A 267 13.74 14.78 -8.52
CA PRO A 267 14.31 15.42 -9.71
C PRO A 267 13.42 15.23 -10.94
N GLU A 268 12.72 14.10 -11.07
CA GLU A 268 11.74 13.85 -12.13
C GLU A 268 10.58 14.84 -12.07
N LEU A 269 10.00 15.08 -10.88
CA LEU A 269 8.94 16.07 -10.72
C LEU A 269 9.44 17.49 -10.97
N ALA A 270 10.66 17.81 -10.52
CA ALA A 270 11.28 19.10 -10.79
C ALA A 270 11.46 19.34 -12.30
N MET A 271 11.80 18.29 -13.06
CA MET A 271 11.87 18.35 -14.52
C MET A 271 10.49 18.54 -15.16
N LEU A 272 9.50 17.74 -14.77
CA LEU A 272 8.14 17.86 -15.29
C LEU A 272 7.50 19.22 -14.99
N ARG A 273 7.82 19.84 -13.84
CA ARG A 273 7.34 21.18 -13.48
C ARG A 273 7.94 22.30 -14.31
N ARG A 274 9.10 22.08 -14.94
CA ARG A 274 9.72 23.06 -15.85
C ARG A 274 9.02 23.11 -17.20
N CYS A 275 8.27 22.06 -17.55
CA CYS A 275 7.50 22.05 -18.79
C CYS A 275 6.37 23.07 -18.75
N GLY A 276 6.21 23.78 -19.86
CA GLY A 276 5.04 24.63 -20.08
C GLY A 276 3.74 23.81 -20.22
N PRO A 277 2.57 24.44 -20.11
CA PRO A 277 1.29 23.75 -20.25
C PRO A 277 1.13 23.05 -21.61
N GLU A 278 1.63 23.66 -22.69
CA GLU A 278 1.61 23.10 -24.06
C GLU A 278 2.49 21.85 -24.18
N GLU A 279 3.71 21.87 -23.62
CA GLU A 279 4.60 20.71 -23.60
C GLU A 279 4.00 19.55 -22.80
N LEU A 280 3.37 19.84 -21.66
CA LEU A 280 2.67 18.82 -20.89
C LEU A 280 1.52 18.18 -21.70
N GLU A 281 0.97 18.87 -22.70
CA GLU A 281 -0.12 18.36 -23.54
C GLU A 281 0.41 17.37 -24.56
N GLU A 282 1.51 17.74 -25.20
CA GLU A 282 2.22 16.88 -26.11
C GLU A 282 2.71 15.61 -25.39
N LEU A 283 3.26 15.76 -24.18
CA LEU A 283 3.71 14.63 -23.36
C LEU A 283 2.55 13.68 -22.99
N GLN A 284 1.37 14.20 -22.71
CA GLN A 284 0.22 13.37 -22.35
C GLN A 284 -0.26 12.46 -23.48
N GLN A 285 -0.01 12.84 -24.74
CA GLN A 285 -0.33 12.02 -25.91
C GLN A 285 0.66 10.86 -26.12
N LYS A 286 1.84 10.93 -25.50
CA LYS A 286 2.89 9.91 -25.64
C LYS A 286 2.57 8.64 -24.86
N SER A 287 3.14 7.52 -25.31
CA SER A 287 3.11 6.26 -24.56
C SER A 287 3.90 6.39 -23.26
N GLU A 288 3.70 5.45 -22.32
CA GLU A 288 4.43 5.49 -21.05
C GLU A 288 5.94 5.26 -21.23
N GLU A 289 6.31 4.44 -22.21
CA GLU A 289 7.71 4.18 -22.60
C GLU A 289 8.36 5.42 -23.20
N GLU A 290 7.64 6.13 -24.09
CA GLU A 290 8.11 7.38 -24.68
C GLU A 290 8.31 8.46 -23.61
N LEU A 291 7.40 8.53 -22.63
CA LEU A 291 7.54 9.42 -21.48
C LEU A 291 8.77 9.08 -20.64
N LYS A 292 9.02 7.80 -20.35
CA LYS A 292 10.21 7.35 -19.61
C LYS A 292 11.49 7.75 -20.34
N LEU A 293 11.55 7.55 -21.65
CA LEU A 293 12.69 7.94 -22.48
C LEU A 293 12.90 9.45 -22.49
N TRP A 294 11.81 10.23 -22.58
CA TRP A 294 11.86 11.68 -22.54
C TRP A 294 12.42 12.19 -21.20
N ILE A 295 11.91 11.69 -20.07
CA ILE A 295 12.40 12.08 -18.73
C ILE A 295 13.88 11.74 -18.58
N TYR A 296 14.29 10.53 -18.99
CA TYR A 296 15.69 10.11 -18.90
C TYR A 296 16.62 10.98 -19.77
N GLY A 297 16.18 11.31 -20.99
CA GLY A 297 16.90 12.22 -21.88
C GLY A 297 17.07 13.61 -21.28
N ALA A 298 15.99 14.16 -20.69
CA ALA A 298 15.98 15.48 -20.07
C ALA A 298 16.89 15.52 -18.82
N LEU A 299 16.83 14.50 -17.96
CA LEU A 299 17.71 14.39 -16.79
C LEU A 299 19.19 14.32 -17.20
N LYS A 300 19.52 13.54 -18.23
CA LYS A 300 20.89 13.43 -18.75
C LYS A 300 21.42 14.78 -19.27
N GLN A 301 20.59 15.57 -19.93
CA GLN A 301 20.97 16.91 -20.38
C GLN A 301 21.23 17.87 -19.20
N THR A 302 20.40 17.82 -18.15
CA THR A 302 20.62 18.65 -16.96
C THR A 302 21.88 18.29 -16.20
N ALA A 303 22.28 17.01 -16.19
CA ALA A 303 23.53 16.57 -15.58
C ALA A 303 24.78 16.99 -16.38
N GLN A 304 24.63 17.26 -17.68
CA GLN A 304 25.72 17.69 -18.57
C GLN A 304 25.84 19.21 -18.69
N ALA A 305 24.88 19.99 -18.16
CA ALA A 305 24.98 21.43 -18.14
C ALA A 305 26.17 21.85 -17.26
N PRO A 306 27.11 22.66 -17.77
CA PRO A 306 28.25 23.12 -16.97
C PRO A 306 27.74 23.85 -15.72
N SER A 307 28.26 23.47 -14.56
CA SER A 307 27.93 24.13 -13.30
C SER A 307 28.10 25.64 -13.47
N PRO A 308 27.12 26.48 -13.06
CA PRO A 308 27.19 27.93 -13.22
C PRO A 308 28.39 28.62 -12.50
N GLY A 309 29.28 27.86 -11.86
CA GLY A 309 30.42 28.33 -11.09
C GLY A 309 31.70 28.60 -11.89
N ASP A 310 31.87 28.04 -13.09
CA ASP A 310 33.16 28.14 -13.82
C ASP A 310 33.25 29.35 -14.77
N ALA A 311 32.24 30.23 -14.77
CA ALA A 311 32.23 31.47 -15.56
C ALA A 311 32.58 32.73 -14.74
N ARG A 312 33.34 32.60 -13.65
CA ARG A 312 34.02 33.75 -13.04
C ARG A 312 35.38 33.93 -13.72
N GLY A 313 35.34 34.67 -14.82
CA GLY A 313 36.52 35.23 -15.44
C GLY A 313 37.32 36.06 -14.45
N ASP A 314 38.63 35.83 -14.48
CA ASP A 314 39.65 36.65 -13.85
C ASP A 314 39.46 38.13 -14.21
N ALA A 315 38.96 38.91 -13.25
CA ALA A 315 39.04 40.36 -13.29
C ALA A 315 39.98 40.81 -12.17
N GLU A 316 41.19 41.17 -12.59
CA GLU A 316 42.24 41.78 -11.81
C GLU A 316 41.75 42.97 -10.96
N THR A 317 41.98 42.93 -9.66
CA THR A 317 42.22 44.09 -8.77
C THR A 317 42.82 43.50 -7.48
N GLY A 318 44.04 43.76 -7.05
CA GLY A 318 44.71 45.05 -6.93
C GLY A 318 44.77 45.41 -5.44
N GLN A 319 45.89 45.04 -4.79
CA GLN A 319 46.51 45.62 -3.58
C GLN A 319 45.73 45.68 -2.25
N GLY A 320 46.40 45.26 -1.17
CA GLY A 320 46.01 45.59 0.20
C GLY A 320 46.66 44.74 1.27
N GLU A 321 47.98 44.88 1.46
CA GLU A 321 48.66 44.49 2.69
C GLU A 321 48.25 45.44 3.83
N GLY A 322 47.96 44.89 5.02
CA GLY A 322 47.60 45.64 6.24
C GLY A 322 47.06 44.67 7.30
N GLU A 323 47.92 43.96 8.02
CA GLU A 323 48.48 44.35 9.32
C GLU A 323 47.53 44.08 10.51
N VAL A 324 47.88 43.01 11.24
CA VAL A 324 47.91 42.88 12.71
C VAL A 324 46.77 43.50 13.53
N GLY A 325 46.06 42.62 14.26
CA GLY A 325 45.90 42.88 15.70
C GLY A 325 44.55 42.56 16.33
N ARG A 326 44.67 41.78 17.42
CA ARG A 326 43.81 41.74 18.62
C ARG A 326 42.50 40.95 18.56
N SER A 327 42.60 39.75 19.13
CA SER A 327 41.61 39.21 20.06
C SER A 327 41.22 40.26 21.12
N PRO A 328 39.95 40.25 21.53
CA PRO A 328 39.65 40.22 22.94
C PRO A 328 38.71 39.06 23.25
N GLU A 329 39.23 38.14 24.06
CA GLU A 329 38.41 37.36 24.97
C GLU A 329 37.74 38.30 25.99
N SER A 330 36.61 37.80 26.50
CA SER A 330 35.99 38.11 27.79
C SER A 330 34.96 39.25 27.87
N GLU A 331 33.89 38.91 28.59
CA GLU A 331 32.91 39.76 29.27
C GLU A 331 31.68 40.23 28.48
N ARG A 332 30.65 39.37 28.49
CA ARG A 332 29.25 39.77 28.73
C ARG A 332 28.38 38.56 29.11
N GLU A 333 28.60 38.04 30.31
CA GLU A 333 27.56 37.33 31.06
C GLU A 333 26.78 38.37 31.88
N ALA A 334 25.66 38.83 31.34
CA ALA A 334 24.50 39.34 32.09
C ALA A 334 23.45 39.83 31.10
N GLU A 335 22.19 39.53 31.40
CA GLU A 335 20.97 40.06 30.77
C GLU A 335 20.60 39.53 29.39
N SER A 336 19.86 38.43 29.38
CA SER A 336 18.46 38.48 28.94
C SER A 336 17.83 37.10 29.15
N ALA A 337 17.02 36.96 30.20
CA ALA A 337 16.01 35.92 30.27
C ALA A 337 14.91 36.26 29.25
N ALA A 338 15.25 36.18 27.96
CA ALA A 338 14.28 36.20 26.88
C ALA A 338 13.36 35.00 27.11
N ALA A 339 12.10 35.28 27.44
CA ALA A 339 11.07 34.27 27.62
C ALA A 339 11.11 33.32 26.41
N ALA A 340 11.46 32.06 26.66
CA ALA A 340 11.48 31.04 25.63
C ALA A 340 10.09 31.06 24.94
N PRO A 341 10.04 31.00 23.60
CA PRO A 341 8.78 31.05 22.88
C PRO A 341 7.84 29.97 23.44
N GLU A 342 6.64 30.38 23.83
CA GLU A 342 5.63 29.48 24.37
C GLU A 342 5.16 28.56 23.23
N VAL A 343 5.78 27.38 23.11
CA VAL A 343 5.44 26.40 22.10
C VAL A 343 4.07 25.83 22.43
N LYS A 344 3.05 26.29 21.72
CA LYS A 344 1.67 25.84 21.89
C LYS A 344 1.50 24.46 21.24
N GLY A 345 1.63 23.40 22.03
CA GLY A 345 1.37 22.04 21.55
C GLY A 345 -0.11 21.66 21.54
N GLU A 346 -0.43 20.54 20.92
CA GLU A 346 -1.78 19.98 20.79
C GLU A 346 -2.11 19.04 21.95
N LEU A 347 -3.36 19.04 22.44
CA LEU A 347 -3.78 18.20 23.55
C LEU A 347 -4.21 16.81 23.05
N TYR A 348 -3.66 15.77 23.65
CA TYR A 348 -3.97 14.37 23.35
C TYR A 348 -4.37 13.62 24.62
N GLU A 349 -5.23 12.62 24.46
CA GLU A 349 -5.63 11.67 25.50
C GLU A 349 -5.11 10.27 25.16
N VAL A 350 -4.57 9.58 26.16
CA VAL A 350 -4.13 8.20 26.00
C VAL A 350 -5.36 7.28 25.98
N VAL A 351 -5.57 6.58 24.88
CA VAL A 351 -6.73 5.68 24.70
C VAL A 351 -6.40 4.21 24.95
N TYR A 352 -5.11 3.86 24.97
CA TYR A 352 -4.61 2.52 25.26
C TYR A 352 -4.24 2.34 26.75
N ASP A 353 -4.19 1.10 27.24
CA ASP A 353 -4.00 0.83 28.68
C ASP A 353 -2.77 1.52 29.27
N SER A 354 -1.64 1.47 28.55
CA SER A 354 -0.48 2.29 28.84
C SER A 354 0.39 2.52 27.61
N VAL A 355 1.03 3.69 27.54
CA VAL A 355 1.94 4.08 26.47
C VAL A 355 3.23 4.61 27.07
N TRP A 356 4.37 4.09 26.62
CA TRP A 356 5.68 4.50 27.12
C TRP A 356 6.13 5.80 26.46
N ILE A 357 6.69 6.69 27.27
CA ILE A 357 7.50 7.83 26.82
C ILE A 357 8.94 7.33 26.70
N ARG A 358 9.58 7.62 25.58
CA ARG A 358 10.92 7.15 25.23
C ARG A 358 11.86 8.31 24.96
N ARG A 359 13.16 8.06 25.09
CA ARG A 359 14.18 9.09 24.86
C ARG A 359 14.27 9.53 23.39
N GLU A 360 13.97 8.62 22.47
CA GLU A 360 14.02 8.83 21.01
C GLU A 360 12.73 8.26 20.36
N PRO A 361 12.34 8.70 19.16
CA PRO A 361 11.16 8.21 18.42
C PRO A 361 11.38 6.81 17.83
N ASP A 362 11.75 5.85 18.68
CA ASP A 362 11.99 4.45 18.32
C ASP A 362 11.37 3.51 19.36
N ALA A 363 10.67 2.46 18.90
CA ALA A 363 10.09 1.42 19.73
C ALA A 363 11.13 0.63 20.57
N LYS A 364 12.42 0.70 20.20
CA LYS A 364 13.54 0.10 20.93
C LYS A 364 14.28 1.08 21.85
N ALA A 365 14.02 2.39 21.74
CA ALA A 365 14.67 3.40 22.56
C ALA A 365 14.35 3.22 24.06
N ALA A 366 15.23 3.74 24.90
CA ALA A 366 15.10 3.68 26.36
C ALA A 366 13.77 4.29 26.81
N ARG A 367 13.04 3.56 27.66
CA ARG A 367 11.78 3.99 28.26
C ARG A 367 12.10 4.90 29.44
N VAL A 368 11.64 6.15 29.39
CA VAL A 368 11.93 7.15 30.42
C VAL A 368 10.73 7.36 31.36
N SER A 369 9.51 7.21 30.85
CA SER A 369 8.28 7.37 31.63
C SER A 369 7.12 6.63 30.95
N LYS A 370 5.92 6.68 31.53
CA LYS A 370 4.70 6.14 30.92
C LYS A 370 3.49 7.00 31.21
N ARG A 371 2.51 6.92 30.32
CA ARG A 371 1.16 7.42 30.52
C ARG A 371 0.17 6.27 30.48
N ILE A 372 -0.92 6.41 31.22
CA ILE A 372 -1.99 5.40 31.29
C ILE A 372 -3.27 5.95 30.66
N LYS A 373 -4.17 5.04 30.29
CA LYS A 373 -5.46 5.37 29.68
C LYS A 373 -6.19 6.50 30.42
N GLY A 374 -6.74 7.45 29.67
CA GLY A 374 -7.46 8.62 30.15
C GLY A 374 -6.58 9.79 30.59
N GLN A 375 -5.26 9.61 30.70
CA GLN A 375 -4.36 10.74 30.94
C GLN A 375 -4.27 11.61 29.71
N ARG A 376 -4.27 12.92 29.93
CA ARG A 376 -4.08 13.93 28.90
C ARG A 376 -2.66 14.48 28.95
N LEU A 377 -2.10 14.77 27.78
CA LEU A 377 -0.78 15.33 27.61
C LEU A 377 -0.74 16.24 26.39
N GLN A 378 0.27 17.09 26.32
CA GLN A 378 0.47 17.99 25.21
C GLN A 378 1.59 17.44 24.30
N ILE A 379 1.30 17.28 23.01
CA ILE A 379 2.26 16.94 21.98
C ILE A 379 2.78 18.24 21.37
N LEU A 380 4.08 18.48 21.50
CA LEU A 380 4.73 19.73 21.08
C LEU A 380 5.17 19.69 19.61
N GLU A 381 5.64 18.53 19.15
CA GLU A 381 6.09 18.30 17.78
C GLU A 381 5.90 16.83 17.41
N PHE A 382 5.97 16.55 16.11
CA PHE A 382 5.94 15.22 15.55
C PHE A 382 7.28 14.89 14.90
N ASP A 383 7.64 13.61 14.86
CA ASP A 383 8.80 13.16 14.10
C ASP A 383 8.51 13.18 12.59
N GLU A 384 9.52 12.91 11.76
CA GLU A 384 9.39 12.90 10.30
C GLU A 384 8.35 11.89 9.80
N THR A 385 8.09 10.82 10.57
CA THR A 385 7.10 9.80 10.20
C THR A 385 5.67 10.15 10.61
N GLY A 386 5.49 11.11 11.52
CA GLY A 386 4.19 11.45 12.11
C GLY A 386 3.63 10.39 13.07
N PHE A 387 4.38 9.32 13.35
CA PHE A 387 3.96 8.27 14.28
C PHE A 387 4.40 8.56 15.72
N TRP A 388 5.36 9.46 15.93
CA TRP A 388 5.85 9.83 17.25
C TRP A 388 5.60 11.30 17.56
N GLY A 389 5.19 11.57 18.79
CA GLY A 389 4.93 12.91 19.28
C GLY A 389 5.80 13.21 20.49
N ARG A 390 6.52 14.35 20.45
CA ARG A 390 7.32 14.81 21.58
C ARG A 390 6.42 15.43 22.65
N THR A 391 6.63 15.05 23.89
CA THR A 391 5.89 15.52 25.07
C THR A 391 6.87 15.86 26.19
N VAL A 392 6.44 16.75 27.07
CA VAL A 392 7.14 17.04 28.34
C VAL A 392 6.45 16.31 29.48
N PHE A 393 7.21 15.82 30.45
CA PHE A 393 6.71 15.15 31.64
C PHE A 393 7.51 15.53 32.89
N LYS A 394 6.85 15.52 34.06
CA LYS A 394 7.49 15.82 35.36
C LYS A 394 8.21 14.59 35.88
N THR A 395 9.47 14.74 36.27
CA THR A 395 10.30 13.78 37.00
C THR A 395 10.56 14.30 38.43
N SER A 396 11.27 13.53 39.25
CA SER A 396 11.73 14.01 40.56
C SER A 396 12.79 15.11 40.46
N GLU A 397 13.49 15.21 39.33
CA GLU A 397 14.58 16.16 39.10
C GLU A 397 14.13 17.42 38.34
N GLY A 398 12.88 17.45 37.84
CA GLY A 398 12.34 18.61 37.13
C GLY A 398 11.35 18.23 36.04
N MET A 399 11.38 18.97 34.93
CA MET A 399 10.66 18.62 33.70
C MET A 399 11.66 17.97 32.75
N ASP A 400 11.25 16.87 32.14
CA ASP A 400 12.04 16.15 31.14
C ASP A 400 11.19 15.96 29.88
N GLU A 401 11.83 15.65 28.75
CA GLU A 401 11.18 15.48 27.46
C GLU A 401 11.34 14.06 26.91
N GLY A 402 10.41 13.65 26.06
CA GLY A 402 10.50 12.37 25.38
C GLY A 402 9.40 12.18 24.33
N TRP A 403 9.46 11.04 23.67
CA TRP A 403 8.64 10.69 22.52
C TRP A 403 7.63 9.61 22.87
N MET A 404 6.39 9.80 22.42
CA MET A 404 5.30 8.83 22.56
C MET A 404 4.80 8.41 21.18
N LEU A 405 4.58 7.10 21.02
CA LEU A 405 4.02 6.55 19.80
C LEU A 405 2.51 6.82 19.74
N LEU A 406 2.04 7.49 18.69
CA LEU A 406 0.63 7.87 18.50
C LEU A 406 -0.25 6.70 18.09
N ALA A 407 0.25 5.83 17.22
CA ALA A 407 -0.45 4.65 16.74
C ALA A 407 0.52 3.49 16.51
N HIS A 408 0.06 2.25 16.72
CA HIS A 408 0.83 1.04 16.50
C HIS A 408 0.11 0.15 15.49
N GLY A 409 0.84 -0.47 14.56
CA GLY A 409 0.24 -1.27 13.48
C GLY A 409 -0.68 -2.40 13.96
N GLU A 410 -0.33 -3.05 15.08
CA GLU A 410 -1.15 -4.14 15.65
C GLU A 410 -2.22 -3.66 16.64
N PHE A 411 -2.00 -2.54 17.34
CA PHE A 411 -2.84 -2.10 18.46
C PHE A 411 -3.75 -0.93 18.12
N GLY A 412 -3.60 -0.33 16.94
CA GLY A 412 -4.36 0.84 16.51
C GLY A 412 -3.89 2.13 17.20
N GLU A 413 -4.82 3.04 17.44
CA GLU A 413 -4.56 4.32 18.09
C GLU A 413 -4.15 4.14 19.56
N LEU A 414 -3.04 4.77 19.93
CA LEU A 414 -2.54 4.81 21.31
C LEU A 414 -2.85 6.14 21.98
N LEU A 415 -2.80 7.23 21.20
CA LEU A 415 -3.20 8.58 21.60
C LEU A 415 -4.24 9.13 20.63
N ARG A 416 -5.22 9.88 21.17
CA ARG A 416 -6.26 10.55 20.39
C ARG A 416 -6.23 12.06 20.64
N PRO A 417 -6.33 12.91 19.60
CA PRO A 417 -6.42 14.35 19.80
C PRO A 417 -7.71 14.71 20.55
N VAL A 418 -7.61 15.64 21.49
CA VAL A 418 -8.73 16.17 22.26
C VAL A 418 -8.95 17.60 21.81
N HIS A 419 -10.14 17.90 21.31
CA HIS A 419 -10.53 19.29 21.09
C HIS A 419 -10.87 19.91 22.43
N ASP A 420 -10.20 21.03 22.75
CA ASP A 420 -10.47 21.77 23.96
C ASP A 420 -11.81 22.47 23.79
N ASP A 421 -12.86 21.97 24.46
CA ASP A 421 -14.22 22.51 24.41
C ASP A 421 -14.34 23.90 25.11
N GLY A 422 -13.22 24.56 25.39
CA GLY A 422 -13.16 25.85 26.08
C GLY A 422 -13.19 25.75 27.61
N GLN A 423 -13.10 24.55 28.17
CA GLN A 423 -12.86 24.36 29.61
C GLN A 423 -11.35 24.30 29.88
N GLY A 424 -10.71 25.47 29.83
CA GLY A 424 -9.26 25.60 30.00
C GLY A 424 -8.74 24.84 31.21
N PHE A 425 -7.85 23.87 30.96
CA PHE A 425 -7.13 23.15 32.01
C PHE A 425 -6.02 24.05 32.57
N VAL A 426 -6.21 24.57 33.78
CA VAL A 426 -5.12 25.18 34.55
C VAL A 426 -4.36 24.06 35.24
N VAL A 427 -3.16 23.73 34.74
CA VAL A 427 -2.21 22.87 35.46
C VAL A 427 -1.80 23.61 36.73
N ARG A 428 -2.47 23.34 37.85
CA ARG A 428 -2.08 23.88 39.14
C ARG A 428 -0.81 23.14 39.60
N PRO A 429 0.29 23.84 39.90
CA PRO A 429 1.46 23.21 40.47
C PRO A 429 1.07 22.60 41.83
N GLN A 430 1.27 21.28 41.96
CA GLN A 430 1.38 20.60 43.26
C GLN A 430 2.82 20.64 43.74
#